data_AF-A0A4Q5ZPC6-F1
#
_entry.id   AF-A0A4Q5ZPC6-F1
#
_cell.length_a   1.000
_cell.length_b   1.000
_cell.length_c   1.000
_cell.angle_alpha   90.00
_cell.angle_beta   90.00
_cell.angle_gamma   90.00
#
_symmetry.space_group_name_H-M   'P 1'
#
loop_
_entity.id
_entity.type
_entity.pdbx_description
1 polymer ?
#
loop_
_entity_poly.entity_id
_entity_poly.type
_entity_poly.pdbx_seq_one_letter_code
_entity_poly.pdbx_strand_id
1 'polypeptide(L)'
;TYITLNNVPAGDYVSAQFGIGVDQQQWSLGADGQGNFLALADAAGMMWSWAAGYKFVMFEGSFTSPTVTDPTAFMVHTGKTGTDYNYTTVTVHFPAPALARTTITPEVHIFADASRIIDGVNKINLSDNNEGGVGAMIMGGENLPLITANLSDMFSVDHVHNEQ
;
A
#
# COMPACT_ATOMS: atom_id res chain seq x y z
N THR A 1 -9.42 6.89 -10.43
CA THR A 1 -8.77 8.12 -9.95
C THR A 1 -7.49 8.32 -10.74
N TYR A 2 -7.10 9.57 -11.01
CA TYR A 2 -5.86 9.90 -11.72
C TYR A 2 -4.85 10.53 -10.76
N ILE A 3 -3.57 10.22 -10.96
CA ILE A 3 -2.45 10.94 -10.34
C ILE A 3 -1.67 11.58 -11.48
N THR A 4 -1.53 12.91 -11.46
CA THR A 4 -0.77 13.65 -12.47
C THR A 4 0.62 13.95 -11.96
N LEU A 5 1.64 13.43 -12.64
CA LEU A 5 3.03 13.77 -12.40
C LEU A 5 3.42 14.97 -13.27
N ASN A 6 3.65 16.12 -12.63
CA ASN A 6 4.06 17.34 -13.31
C ASN A 6 5.58 17.40 -13.46
N ASN A 7 6.07 18.14 -14.45
CA ASN A 7 7.49 18.40 -14.68
C ASN A 7 8.34 17.13 -14.90
N VAL A 8 7.73 16.08 -15.46
CA VAL A 8 8.46 14.89 -15.92
C VAL A 8 9.29 15.30 -17.15
N PRO A 9 10.62 15.10 -17.15
CA PRO A 9 11.46 15.40 -18.29
C PRO A 9 11.00 14.68 -19.57
N ALA A 10 11.26 15.27 -20.74
CA ALA A 10 11.00 14.58 -21.99
C ALA A 10 11.89 13.33 -22.12
N GLY A 11 11.29 12.19 -22.45
CA GLY A 11 12.01 10.92 -22.52
C GLY A 11 11.09 9.72 -22.73
N ASP A 12 11.71 8.56 -22.88
CA ASP A 12 11.01 7.28 -23.06
C ASP A 12 11.14 6.47 -21.77
N TYR A 13 10.03 6.36 -21.04
CA TYR A 13 10.01 5.71 -19.74
C TYR A 13 9.51 4.28 -19.91
N VAL A 14 10.22 3.31 -19.31
CA VAL A 14 9.90 1.88 -19.42
C VAL A 14 9.36 1.27 -18.12
N SER A 15 9.40 2.04 -17.03
CA SER A 15 8.93 1.61 -15.72
C SER A 15 8.69 2.81 -14.80
N ALA A 16 7.91 2.60 -13.74
CA ALA A 16 7.81 3.51 -12.60
C ALA A 16 8.12 2.74 -11.31
N GLN A 17 8.69 3.45 -10.32
CA GLN A 17 8.89 2.94 -8.97
C GLN A 17 8.24 3.88 -7.97
N PHE A 18 7.54 3.33 -6.98
CA PHE A 18 6.94 4.09 -5.89
C PHE A 18 6.98 3.31 -4.57
N GLY A 19 6.97 4.03 -3.46
CA GLY A 19 6.89 3.44 -2.12
C GLY A 19 5.46 3.16 -1.67
N ILE A 20 5.28 2.17 -0.81
CA ILE A 20 4.06 1.97 -0.03
C ILE A 20 4.40 2.26 1.42
N GLY A 21 3.82 3.33 1.95
CA GLY A 21 4.13 3.87 3.26
C GLY A 21 5.05 5.09 3.21
N VAL A 22 5.61 5.41 4.37
CA VAL A 22 6.55 6.53 4.54
C VAL A 22 7.95 5.94 4.66
N ASP A 23 8.90 6.38 3.85
CA ASP A 23 10.29 5.92 3.98
C ASP A 23 10.90 6.41 5.29
N GLN A 24 11.94 5.71 5.78
CA GLN A 24 12.49 5.95 7.12
C GLN A 24 13.13 7.34 7.25
N GLN A 25 13.67 7.90 6.17
CA GLN A 25 14.30 9.21 6.21
C GLN A 25 13.22 10.27 6.42
N GLN A 26 12.13 10.23 5.64
CA GLN A 26 10.99 11.12 5.81
C GLN A 26 10.32 10.92 7.16
N TRP A 27 10.14 9.67 7.60
CA TRP A 27 9.57 9.37 8.91
C TRP A 27 10.36 10.03 10.05
N SER A 28 11.69 9.99 9.97
CA SER A 28 12.59 10.53 10.99
C SER A 28 12.63 12.07 11.07
N LEU A 29 12.09 12.78 10.07
CA LEU A 29 11.94 14.24 10.11
C LEU A 29 10.88 14.70 11.12
N GLY A 30 10.02 13.78 11.59
CA GLY A 30 8.92 14.10 12.51
C GLY A 30 7.84 14.97 11.87
N ALA A 31 6.84 15.33 12.66
CA ALA A 31 5.66 16.08 12.21
C ALA A 31 6.04 17.41 11.53
N ASP A 32 6.96 18.16 12.14
CA ASP A 32 7.38 19.47 11.64
C ASP A 32 8.08 19.38 10.28
N GLY A 33 8.98 18.40 10.11
CA GLY A 33 9.72 18.22 8.86
C GLY A 33 8.91 17.53 7.76
N GLN A 34 7.78 16.91 8.09
CA GLN A 34 6.84 16.31 7.13
C GLN A 34 5.78 17.30 6.62
N GLY A 35 5.80 18.54 7.09
CA GLY A 35 4.85 19.57 6.68
C GLY A 35 3.40 19.19 7.02
N ASN A 36 2.50 19.26 6.04
CA ASN A 36 1.08 18.96 6.26
C ASN A 36 0.74 17.46 6.18
N PHE A 37 1.73 16.58 5.92
CA PHE A 37 1.47 15.15 5.71
C PHE A 37 0.81 14.49 6.92
N LEU A 38 1.23 14.82 8.15
CA LEU A 38 0.61 14.29 9.36
C LEU A 38 -0.88 14.64 9.44
N ALA A 39 -1.22 15.90 9.18
CA ALA A 39 -2.61 16.36 9.21
C ALA A 39 -3.47 15.70 8.12
N LEU A 40 -2.90 15.47 6.94
CA LEU A 40 -3.57 14.73 5.86
C LEU A 40 -3.80 13.26 6.22
N ALA A 41 -2.80 12.61 6.84
CA ALA A 41 -2.92 11.22 7.29
C ALA A 41 -3.98 11.07 8.40
N ASP A 42 -4.01 12.01 9.36
CA ASP A 42 -5.02 12.02 10.42
C ASP A 42 -6.44 12.21 9.85
N ALA A 43 -6.61 13.19 8.96
CA ALA A 43 -7.89 13.41 8.28
C ALA A 43 -8.33 12.21 7.42
N ALA A 44 -7.39 11.40 6.93
CA ALA A 44 -7.66 10.17 6.19
C ALA A 44 -7.83 8.92 7.07
N GLY A 45 -7.76 9.04 8.40
CA GLY A 45 -7.87 7.91 9.33
C GLY A 45 -6.66 6.98 9.35
N MET A 46 -5.52 7.44 8.82
CA MET A 46 -4.28 6.68 8.68
C MET A 46 -3.38 6.76 9.92
N MET A 47 -3.90 7.29 11.04
CA MET A 47 -3.22 7.32 12.34
C MET A 47 -3.79 6.22 13.25
N TRP A 48 -2.93 5.65 14.11
CA TRP A 48 -3.39 4.82 15.22
C TRP A 48 -3.66 5.66 16.46
N SER A 49 -4.65 5.27 17.26
CA SER A 49 -4.93 5.90 18.55
C SER A 49 -3.97 5.45 19.67
N TRP A 50 -3.26 4.34 19.47
CA TRP A 50 -2.46 3.65 20.50
C TRP A 50 -0.96 3.56 20.18
N ALA A 51 -0.54 3.93 18.99
CA ALA A 51 0.87 3.98 18.58
C ALA A 51 1.16 5.26 17.79
N ALA A 52 2.34 5.82 18.00
CA ALA A 52 2.82 6.94 17.20
C ALA A 52 3.21 6.46 15.79
N GLY A 53 2.76 7.18 14.77
CA GLY A 53 3.11 6.92 13.37
C GLY A 53 1.90 6.64 12.50
N TYR A 54 2.19 6.13 11.30
CA TYR A 54 1.24 6.01 10.20
C TYR A 54 0.90 4.54 9.93
N LYS A 55 -0.37 4.26 9.68
CA LYS A 55 -0.78 3.11 8.88
C LYS A 55 -0.25 3.33 7.48
N PHE A 56 0.56 2.42 6.97
CA PHE A 56 1.00 2.45 5.57
C PHE A 56 -0.04 1.80 4.66
N VAL A 57 -0.69 0.74 5.16
CA VAL A 57 -1.88 0.12 4.56
C VAL A 57 -2.96 0.02 5.63
N MET A 58 -4.20 0.35 5.25
CA MET A 58 -5.39 0.15 6.06
C MET A 58 -6.37 -0.75 5.30
N PHE A 59 -6.32 -2.07 5.56
CA PHE A 59 -7.19 -3.06 4.93
C PHE A 59 -8.09 -3.70 5.98
N GLU A 60 -9.33 -3.24 6.04
CA GLU A 60 -10.31 -3.61 7.05
C GLU A 60 -11.60 -4.13 6.41
N GLY A 61 -12.36 -4.93 7.13
CA GLY A 61 -13.64 -5.43 6.66
C GLY A 61 -14.21 -6.52 7.57
N SER A 62 -15.07 -7.35 7.02
CA SER A 62 -15.56 -8.56 7.67
C SER A 62 -15.25 -9.79 6.82
N PHE A 63 -15.07 -10.93 7.48
CA PHE A 63 -14.86 -12.22 6.85
C PHE A 63 -15.75 -13.29 7.47
N THR A 64 -15.94 -14.37 6.72
CA THR A 64 -16.48 -15.64 7.20
C THR A 64 -15.58 -16.76 6.68
N SER A 65 -15.63 -17.91 7.34
CA SER A 65 -14.91 -19.11 6.93
C SER A 65 -15.66 -20.36 7.43
N PRO A 66 -15.25 -21.58 7.06
CA PRO A 66 -15.84 -22.79 7.60
C PRO A 66 -15.78 -22.90 9.13
N THR A 67 -14.84 -22.21 9.80
CA THR A 67 -14.69 -22.18 11.26
C THR A 67 -15.17 -20.87 11.91
N VAL A 68 -15.42 -19.83 11.10
CA VAL A 68 -15.92 -18.52 11.54
C VAL A 68 -17.21 -18.22 10.77
N THR A 69 -18.33 -18.72 11.30
CA THR A 69 -19.62 -18.70 10.59
C THR A 69 -20.34 -17.36 10.66
N ASP A 70 -20.13 -16.61 11.75
CA ASP A 70 -20.69 -15.28 11.90
C ASP A 70 -19.75 -14.22 11.30
N PRO A 71 -20.29 -13.19 10.59
CA PRO A 71 -19.47 -12.10 10.06
C PRO A 71 -18.59 -11.49 11.14
N THR A 72 -17.29 -11.68 11.01
CA THR A 72 -16.29 -11.30 12.02
C THR A 72 -15.35 -10.25 11.43
N ALA A 73 -15.01 -9.22 12.20
CA ALA A 73 -14.16 -8.14 11.72
C ALA A 73 -12.72 -8.60 11.48
N PHE A 74 -12.07 -8.02 10.47
CA PHE A 74 -10.62 -8.07 10.32
C PHE A 74 -10.05 -6.66 10.15
N MET A 75 -8.83 -6.47 10.66
CA MET A 75 -8.03 -5.26 10.48
C MET A 75 -6.60 -5.67 10.16
N VAL A 76 -6.14 -5.34 8.96
CA VAL A 76 -4.77 -5.58 8.51
C VAL A 76 -4.11 -4.22 8.31
N HIS A 77 -3.24 -3.85 9.25
CA HIS A 77 -2.49 -2.60 9.20
C HIS A 77 -1.00 -2.85 9.12
N THR A 78 -0.35 -2.31 8.09
CA THR A 78 1.11 -2.22 8.04
C THR A 78 1.53 -0.83 8.50
N GLY A 79 2.79 -0.70 8.92
CA GLY A 79 3.39 0.57 9.28
C GLY A 79 4.65 0.36 10.11
N LYS A 80 5.01 1.36 10.93
CA LYS A 80 6.06 1.20 11.92
C LYS A 80 5.47 0.78 13.27
N THR A 81 5.76 -0.43 13.73
CA THR A 81 5.25 -0.97 15.00
C THR A 81 6.37 -1.67 15.76
N GLY A 82 6.67 -1.20 16.98
CA GLY A 82 7.84 -1.70 17.72
C GLY A 82 9.14 -1.51 16.92
N THR A 83 9.84 -2.61 16.66
CA THR A 83 11.04 -2.69 15.81
C THR A 83 10.76 -2.85 14.33
N ASP A 84 9.53 -3.21 13.94
CA ASP A 84 9.18 -3.49 12.56
C ASP A 84 8.97 -2.19 11.77
N TYR A 85 9.46 -2.17 10.53
CA TYR A 85 9.33 -1.04 9.62
C TYR A 85 8.84 -1.54 8.25
N ASN A 86 7.53 -1.52 8.05
CA ASN A 86 6.87 -2.21 6.95
C ASN A 86 6.73 -1.35 5.68
N TYR A 87 7.76 -0.57 5.36
CA TYR A 87 7.85 0.15 4.09
C TYR A 87 8.37 -0.77 3.00
N THR A 88 7.78 -0.70 1.81
CA THR A 88 8.28 -1.41 0.63
C THR A 88 8.19 -0.55 -0.61
N THR A 89 8.87 -0.96 -1.68
CA THR A 89 8.83 -0.29 -2.98
C THR A 89 8.28 -1.23 -4.03
N VAL A 90 7.45 -0.68 -4.91
CA VAL A 90 6.90 -1.39 -6.07
C VAL A 90 7.58 -0.84 -7.31
N THR A 91 8.04 -1.73 -8.19
CA THR A 91 8.46 -1.36 -9.54
C THR A 91 7.49 -1.98 -10.53
N VAL A 92 6.83 -1.14 -11.32
CA VAL A 92 5.94 -1.58 -12.39
C VAL A 92 6.62 -1.35 -13.73
N HIS A 93 6.68 -2.40 -14.54
CA HIS A 93 7.23 -2.34 -15.90
C HIS A 93 6.10 -2.07 -16.90
N PHE A 94 6.36 -1.19 -17.86
CA PHE A 94 5.36 -0.83 -18.85
C PHE A 94 5.40 -1.80 -20.05
N PRO A 95 4.25 -2.22 -20.59
CA PRO A 95 4.19 -3.10 -21.76
C PRO A 95 4.66 -2.39 -23.04
N ALA A 96 4.60 -1.05 -23.05
CA ALA A 96 5.18 -0.19 -24.07
C ALA A 96 5.74 1.08 -23.39
N PRO A 97 6.74 1.75 -23.98
CA PRO A 97 7.27 2.98 -23.39
C PRO A 97 6.22 4.09 -23.28
N ALA A 98 6.24 4.80 -22.15
CA ALA A 98 5.53 6.06 -21.97
C ALA A 98 6.38 7.21 -22.54
N LEU A 99 5.89 7.86 -23.59
CA LEU A 99 6.62 8.83 -24.40
C LEU A 99 6.35 10.26 -23.92
N ALA A 100 6.93 10.64 -22.78
CA ALA A 100 6.78 12.01 -22.28
C ALA A 100 7.46 13.01 -23.23
N ARG A 101 6.73 14.02 -23.68
CA ARG A 101 7.21 15.10 -24.55
C ARG A 101 6.61 16.44 -24.12
N THR A 102 7.08 17.53 -24.71
CA THR A 102 6.44 18.85 -24.54
C THR A 102 5.03 18.92 -25.12
N THR A 103 4.66 17.98 -26.00
CA THR A 103 3.36 17.89 -26.65
C THR A 103 2.65 16.55 -26.40
N ILE A 104 3.23 15.68 -25.56
CA ILE A 104 2.67 14.35 -25.25
C ILE A 104 2.74 14.13 -23.75
N THR A 105 1.59 13.93 -23.13
CA THR A 105 1.43 13.55 -21.72
C THR A 105 0.92 12.10 -21.66
N PRO A 106 1.82 11.11 -21.55
CA PRO A 106 1.41 9.72 -21.58
C PRO A 106 0.59 9.35 -20.34
N GLU A 107 -0.36 8.44 -20.52
CA GLU A 107 -1.16 7.86 -19.44
C GLU A 107 -0.77 6.40 -19.26
N VAL A 108 -0.51 5.98 -18.01
CA VAL A 108 -0.20 4.60 -17.67
C VAL A 108 -1.34 4.05 -16.83
N HIS A 109 -2.00 3.00 -17.31
CA HIS A 109 -3.10 2.35 -16.60
C HIS A 109 -2.56 1.26 -15.69
N ILE A 110 -2.68 1.47 -14.37
CA ILE A 110 -2.21 0.54 -13.33
C ILE A 110 -3.41 -0.05 -12.59
N PHE A 111 -3.43 -1.38 -12.47
CA PHE A 111 -4.37 -2.10 -11.63
C PHE A 111 -3.75 -2.44 -10.28
N ALA A 112 -4.56 -2.41 -9.23
CA ALA A 112 -4.22 -2.84 -7.89
C ALA A 112 -5.17 -3.97 -7.45
N ASP A 113 -4.62 -5.16 -7.22
CA ASP A 113 -5.37 -6.32 -6.71
C ASP A 113 -5.26 -6.38 -5.19
N ALA A 114 -6.22 -5.76 -4.50
CA ALA A 114 -6.26 -5.71 -3.03
C ALA A 114 -6.31 -7.10 -2.37
N SER A 115 -6.74 -8.15 -3.08
CA SER A 115 -6.73 -9.51 -2.53
C SER A 115 -5.31 -9.97 -2.19
N ARG A 116 -4.29 -9.48 -2.93
CA ARG A 116 -2.89 -9.84 -2.72
C ARG A 116 -2.36 -9.47 -1.35
N ILE A 117 -2.95 -8.49 -0.67
CA ILE A 117 -2.56 -8.10 0.70
C ILE A 117 -2.50 -9.32 1.62
N ILE A 118 -3.51 -10.19 1.56
CA ILE A 118 -3.59 -11.41 2.38
C ILE A 118 -3.52 -12.71 1.57
N ASP A 119 -3.76 -12.66 0.26
CA ASP A 119 -3.81 -13.82 -0.64
C ASP A 119 -2.72 -13.76 -1.74
N GLY A 120 -1.58 -13.13 -1.45
CA GLY A 120 -0.42 -13.05 -2.34
C GLY A 120 0.38 -14.36 -2.41
N VAL A 121 1.70 -14.24 -2.60
CA VAL A 121 2.63 -15.37 -2.49
C VAL A 121 2.59 -15.96 -1.08
N ASN A 122 2.55 -15.09 -0.08
CA ASN A 122 2.30 -15.47 1.31
C ASN A 122 0.80 -15.46 1.59
N LYS A 123 0.28 -16.57 2.09
CA LYS A 123 -1.14 -16.75 2.38
C LYS A 123 -1.41 -16.48 3.85
N ILE A 124 -2.25 -15.48 4.12
CA ILE A 124 -2.62 -15.05 5.48
C ILE A 124 -4.07 -15.48 5.73
N ASN A 125 -4.24 -16.50 6.56
CA ASN A 125 -5.57 -16.97 6.95
C ASN A 125 -6.10 -16.13 8.12
N LEU A 126 -7.18 -15.39 7.87
CA LEU A 126 -7.82 -14.56 8.90
C LEU A 126 -8.37 -15.40 10.07
N SER A 127 -8.77 -16.66 9.82
CA SER A 127 -9.27 -17.55 10.88
C SER A 127 -8.20 -17.89 11.90
N ASP A 128 -6.93 -17.99 11.47
CA ASP A 128 -5.79 -18.28 12.35
C ASP A 128 -5.40 -17.07 13.22
N ASN A 129 -5.96 -15.89 12.91
CA ASN A 129 -5.73 -14.64 13.62
C ASN A 129 -6.96 -14.19 14.43
N ASN A 130 -8.03 -15.00 14.49
CA ASN A 130 -9.27 -14.70 15.22
C ASN A 130 -9.25 -15.26 16.65
N GLU A 131 -8.16 -15.05 17.38
CA GLU A 131 -8.01 -15.58 18.73
C GLU A 131 -9.12 -15.07 19.66
N GLY A 132 -9.79 -15.99 20.37
CA GLY A 132 -10.89 -15.64 21.27
C GLY A 132 -12.16 -15.12 20.59
N GLY A 133 -12.24 -15.15 19.26
CA GLY A 133 -13.44 -14.75 18.51
C GLY A 133 -13.68 -13.24 18.45
N VAL A 134 -12.68 -12.41 18.73
CA VAL A 134 -12.80 -10.94 18.78
C VAL A 134 -12.40 -10.24 17.47
N GLY A 135 -12.07 -11.01 16.43
CA GLY A 135 -11.66 -10.51 15.12
C GLY A 135 -10.18 -10.76 14.79
N ALA A 136 -9.86 -10.72 13.50
CA ALA A 136 -8.51 -10.89 12.99
C ALA A 136 -7.76 -9.55 13.00
N MET A 137 -7.05 -9.28 14.10
CA MET A 137 -6.35 -8.00 14.33
C MET A 137 -4.86 -8.10 14.01
N ILE A 138 -4.50 -7.92 12.74
CA ILE A 138 -3.14 -8.11 12.24
C ILE A 138 -2.47 -6.73 12.10
N MET A 139 -1.81 -6.30 13.17
CA MET A 139 -1.12 -4.99 13.26
C MET A 139 0.30 -5.12 13.82
N GLY A 140 0.81 -6.35 13.93
CA GLY A 140 2.17 -6.68 14.35
C GLY A 140 2.42 -8.19 14.25
N GLY A 141 3.59 -8.63 14.69
CA GLY A 141 3.95 -10.06 14.70
C GLY A 141 4.34 -10.61 13.33
N GLU A 142 4.47 -11.94 13.25
CA GLU A 142 5.12 -12.65 12.13
C GLU A 142 4.38 -12.48 10.77
N ASN A 143 3.08 -12.15 10.79
CA ASN A 143 2.31 -11.93 9.56
C ASN A 143 2.63 -10.59 8.88
N LEU A 144 3.08 -9.56 9.59
CA LEU A 144 3.29 -8.22 9.00
C LEU A 144 4.37 -8.19 7.91
N PRO A 145 5.56 -8.78 8.13
CA PRO A 145 6.58 -8.86 7.08
C PRO A 145 6.09 -9.63 5.84
N LEU A 146 5.29 -10.70 6.04
CA LEU A 146 4.73 -11.50 4.95
C LEU A 146 3.69 -10.71 4.14
N ILE A 147 2.81 -9.98 4.82
CA ILE A 147 1.85 -9.07 4.19
C ILE A 147 2.58 -7.99 3.40
N THR A 148 3.61 -7.38 3.99
CA THR A 148 4.41 -6.34 3.35
C THR A 148 5.12 -6.86 2.10
N ALA A 149 5.63 -8.09 2.15
CA ALA A 149 6.23 -8.75 0.99
C ALA A 149 5.21 -9.02 -0.14
N ASN A 150 3.93 -9.23 0.17
CA ASN A 150 2.91 -9.39 -0.86
C ASN A 150 2.56 -8.09 -1.59
N LEU A 151 2.79 -6.91 -0.98
CA LEU A 151 2.33 -5.64 -1.53
C LEU A 151 3.05 -5.26 -2.84
N SER A 152 4.24 -5.78 -3.12
CA SER A 152 4.93 -5.55 -4.39
C SER A 152 4.18 -6.16 -5.57
N ASP A 153 3.51 -7.28 -5.34
CA ASP A 153 2.92 -8.11 -6.41
C ASP A 153 1.45 -7.75 -6.65
N MET A 154 0.91 -6.77 -5.91
CA MET A 154 -0.47 -6.33 -6.06
C MET A 154 -0.70 -5.40 -7.25
N PHE A 155 0.37 -4.82 -7.81
CA PHE A 155 0.27 -3.84 -8.89
C PHE A 155 0.66 -4.45 -10.24
N SER A 156 -0.14 -4.15 -11.27
CA SER A 156 0.16 -4.52 -12.66
C SER A 156 -0.17 -3.37 -13.60
N VAL A 157 0.50 -3.32 -14.75
CA VAL A 157 0.23 -2.32 -15.80
C VAL A 157 -0.55 -2.98 -16.91
N ASP A 158 -1.68 -2.39 -17.27
CA ASP A 158 -2.53 -2.87 -18.35
C ASP A 158 -2.00 -2.37 -19.71
N HIS A 159 -1.93 -1.06 -19.87
CA HIS A 159 -1.47 -0.42 -21.10
C HIS A 159 -0.96 1.01 -20.84
N VAL A 160 -0.36 1.58 -21.90
CA VAL A 160 0.13 2.95 -21.96
C VAL A 160 -0.50 3.66 -23.16
N HIS A 161 -1.07 4.84 -22.93
CA HIS A 161 -1.50 5.76 -23.99
C HIS A 161 -0.44 6.83 -24.22
N ASN A 162 -0.12 7.08 -25.49
CA ASN A 162 0.81 8.13 -25.93
C ASN A 162 0.13 9.14 -26.87
N GLU A 163 -1.20 9.19 -26.88
CA GLU A 163 -2.00 9.93 -27.86
C GLU A 163 -2.44 11.33 -27.38
N GLN A 164 -2.17 11.66 -26.12
CA GLN A 164 -2.43 12.97 -25.52
C GLN A 164 -1.16 13.78 -25.41
#